data_AF-A0A812YYS5-F1
#
_entry.id   AF-A0A812YYS5-F1
#
_cell.length_a   1.000
_cell.length_b   1.000
_cell.length_c   1.000
_cell.angle_alpha   90.00
_cell.angle_beta   90.00
_cell.angle_gamma   90.00
#
_symmetry.space_group_name_H-M   'P 1'
#
loop_
_entity.id
_entity.type
_entity.pdbx_description
1 polymer ?
#
loop_
_entity_poly.entity_id
_entity_poly.type
_entity_poly.pdbx_seq_one_letter_code
_entity_poly.pdbx_strand_id
1 'polypeptide(L)'
;YPAYPPFVCAGQNGCLGHYTGSGGSLLREGELLFLEIGGCYERYHAAMMRSCYVGTKLPAVLASAEEAVAKAMEIAMAAMKPGVLAKEVDAKAREVLGSLGADFTMSLRSGYSIGLGFYTDWGEAQFFKMDPGSDQVFQEGMVIHLIPWVQVQGHGGVGLSDTVLVTQSGAKSLFDCRDLPRRIHLIPPPAHRPFGPEEARKVRSVLGLEPTPLVKISDGFPGVAAVYVKDESKRMGLQAFKVVGGAYAMLRFMCKRLAQPVPETSDQVKLVLEQELP
;
A
#
# COMPACT_ATOMS: atom_id res chain seq x y z
N TYR A 1 10.67 -1.97 -9.72
CA TYR A 1 9.31 -2.31 -9.29
C TYR A 1 9.42 -3.41 -8.24
N PRO A 2 8.60 -3.38 -7.17
CA PRO A 2 8.56 -4.44 -6.17
C PRO A 2 8.08 -5.77 -6.78
N ALA A 3 8.62 -6.89 -6.30
CA ALA A 3 8.28 -8.22 -6.80
C ALA A 3 6.85 -8.65 -6.44
N TYR A 4 6.35 -8.31 -5.24
CA TYR A 4 4.94 -8.43 -4.90
C TYR A 4 4.19 -7.11 -5.11
N PRO A 5 2.88 -7.16 -5.42
CA PRO A 5 2.00 -6.01 -5.22
C PRO A 5 1.93 -5.64 -3.73
N PRO A 6 1.52 -4.42 -3.38
CA PRO A 6 1.21 -4.10 -1.99
C PRO A 6 0.02 -4.94 -1.51
N PHE A 7 0.14 -5.48 -0.30
CA PHE A 7 -0.97 -6.14 0.39
C PHE A 7 -1.66 -5.10 1.28
N VAL A 8 -2.89 -4.77 0.94
CA VAL A 8 -3.71 -3.76 1.63
C VAL A 8 -5.03 -4.41 2.01
N CYS A 9 -5.13 -4.82 3.28
CA CYS A 9 -6.20 -5.70 3.73
C CYS A 9 -7.05 -5.01 4.81
N ALA A 10 -8.31 -4.73 4.49
CA ALA A 10 -9.28 -4.17 5.44
C ALA A 10 -9.97 -5.27 6.26
N GLY A 11 -10.07 -5.06 7.56
CA GLY A 11 -10.77 -5.91 8.53
C GLY A 11 -10.32 -7.37 8.45
N GLN A 12 -11.31 -8.26 8.36
CA GLN A 12 -11.12 -9.72 8.29
C GLN A 12 -10.25 -10.19 7.12
N ASN A 13 -10.16 -9.41 6.03
CA ASN A 13 -9.28 -9.76 4.93
C ASN A 13 -7.81 -9.75 5.35
N GLY A 14 -7.44 -9.07 6.44
CA GLY A 14 -6.09 -9.12 7.01
C GLY A 14 -5.68 -10.51 7.50
N CYS A 15 -6.62 -11.44 7.71
CA CYS A 15 -6.30 -12.83 8.02
C CYS A 15 -5.84 -13.63 6.77
N LEU A 16 -6.06 -13.09 5.57
CA LEU A 16 -5.67 -13.71 4.31
C LEU A 16 -4.28 -13.17 3.91
N GLY A 17 -3.23 -13.94 4.21
CA GLY A 17 -1.84 -13.47 4.18
C GLY A 17 -1.35 -12.84 2.86
N HIS A 18 -1.96 -13.13 1.71
CA HIS A 18 -1.60 -12.51 0.42
C HIS A 18 -2.79 -11.81 -0.26
N TYR A 19 -3.75 -11.32 0.52
CA TYR A 19 -4.88 -10.57 -0.03
C TYR A 19 -4.42 -9.19 -0.53
N THR A 20 -4.71 -8.87 -1.78
CA THR A 20 -4.28 -7.62 -2.43
C THR A 20 -5.37 -6.56 -2.50
N GLY A 21 -6.55 -6.83 -1.93
CA GLY A 21 -7.75 -6.02 -2.14
C GLY A 21 -8.60 -6.53 -3.31
N SER A 22 -9.90 -6.66 -3.09
CA SER A 22 -10.90 -6.63 -4.15
C SER A 22 -11.54 -5.25 -4.14
N GLY A 23 -11.79 -4.65 -5.30
CA GLY A 23 -12.28 -3.26 -5.41
C GLY A 23 -13.64 -2.97 -4.74
N GLY A 24 -14.26 -3.95 -4.08
CA GLY A 24 -15.51 -3.81 -3.33
C GLY A 24 -15.36 -3.73 -1.80
N SER A 25 -14.17 -3.98 -1.24
CA SER A 25 -13.97 -3.91 0.22
C SER A 25 -13.75 -2.46 0.67
N LEU A 26 -14.78 -1.89 1.31
CA LEU A 26 -14.69 -0.58 1.95
C LEU A 26 -14.16 -0.74 3.38
N LEU A 27 -13.13 0.02 3.71
CA LEU A 27 -12.62 0.16 5.08
C LEU A 27 -13.61 0.96 5.93
N ARG A 28 -13.92 0.46 7.14
CA ARG A 28 -14.87 1.09 8.07
C ARG A 28 -14.21 1.47 9.39
N GLU A 29 -14.88 2.36 10.12
CA GLU A 29 -14.55 2.61 11.52
C GLU A 29 -14.66 1.32 12.33
N GLY A 30 -13.72 1.11 13.25
CA GLY A 30 -13.60 -0.09 14.05
C GLY A 30 -12.81 -1.23 13.39
N GLU A 31 -12.39 -1.08 12.14
CA GLU A 31 -11.64 -2.11 11.40
C GLU A 31 -10.12 -1.87 11.44
N LEU A 32 -9.38 -2.98 11.37
CA LEU A 32 -7.95 -2.97 11.10
C LEU A 32 -7.69 -2.70 9.61
N LEU A 33 -6.57 -2.07 9.32
CA LEU A 33 -5.96 -2.02 8.00
C LEU A 33 -4.57 -2.64 8.11
N PHE A 34 -4.40 -3.83 7.57
CA PHE A 34 -3.10 -4.50 7.49
C PHE A 34 -2.41 -4.10 6.19
N LEU A 35 -1.15 -3.65 6.30
CA LEU A 35 -0.34 -3.19 5.18
C LEU A 35 0.96 -4.00 5.16
N GLU A 36 1.25 -4.69 4.07
CA GLU A 36 2.57 -5.25 3.77
C GLU A 36 3.05 -4.69 2.43
N ILE A 37 4.15 -3.94 2.47
CA ILE A 37 4.64 -3.18 1.33
C ILE A 37 6.16 -3.35 1.22
N GLY A 38 6.65 -3.53 0.00
CA GLY A 38 8.08 -3.61 -0.31
C GLY A 38 8.60 -2.37 -1.03
N GLY A 39 9.64 -1.75 -0.48
CA GLY A 39 10.52 -0.87 -1.24
C GLY A 39 11.38 -1.70 -2.22
N CYS A 40 11.74 -1.12 -3.37
CA CYS A 40 12.58 -1.79 -4.35
C CYS A 40 13.56 -0.79 -4.99
N TYR A 41 14.86 -1.06 -4.87
CA TYR A 41 15.94 -0.32 -5.54
C TYR A 41 16.86 -1.32 -6.24
N GLU A 42 17.09 -1.14 -7.55
CA GLU A 42 17.92 -2.05 -8.36
C GLU A 42 17.60 -3.54 -8.13
N ARG A 43 16.32 -3.87 -7.98
CA ARG A 43 15.78 -5.23 -7.71
C ARG A 43 16.01 -5.77 -6.31
N TYR A 44 16.75 -5.08 -5.45
CA TYR A 44 16.81 -5.40 -4.02
C TYR A 44 15.57 -4.88 -3.30
N HIS A 45 15.06 -5.69 -2.38
CA HIS A 45 13.83 -5.40 -1.65
C HIS A 45 14.07 -5.14 -0.18
N ALA A 46 13.28 -4.22 0.37
CA ALA A 46 13.09 -4.07 1.81
C ALA A 46 11.58 -4.01 2.07
N ALA A 47 11.04 -5.12 2.59
CA ALA A 47 9.63 -5.27 2.91
C ALA A 47 9.34 -4.94 4.37
N MET A 48 8.14 -4.45 4.63
CA MET A 48 7.66 -4.01 5.93
C MET A 48 6.16 -4.24 6.05
N MET A 49 5.74 -4.67 7.25
CA MET A 49 4.35 -4.72 7.67
C MET A 49 4.07 -3.71 8.75
N ARG A 50 2.95 -3.02 8.62
CA ARG A 50 2.35 -2.23 9.70
C ARG A 50 0.85 -2.46 9.69
N SER A 51 0.26 -2.44 10.87
CA SER A 51 -1.19 -2.41 11.05
C SER A 51 -1.64 -1.00 11.43
N CYS A 52 -2.80 -0.60 10.94
CA CYS A 52 -3.50 0.58 11.39
C CYS A 52 -4.88 0.19 11.92
N TYR A 53 -5.47 1.02 12.76
CA TYR A 53 -6.82 0.85 13.26
C TYR A 53 -7.63 2.12 12.98
N VAL A 54 -8.77 1.98 12.33
CA VAL A 54 -9.64 3.13 12.03
C VAL A 54 -10.50 3.43 13.24
N GLY A 55 -10.11 4.46 13.98
CA GLY A 55 -10.75 4.86 15.22
C GLY A 55 -9.79 5.67 16.10
N THR A 56 -10.32 6.17 17.20
CA THR A 56 -9.57 7.02 18.15
C THR A 56 -9.01 6.25 19.34
N LYS A 57 -9.44 5.00 19.54
CA LYS A 57 -9.02 4.16 20.67
C LYS A 57 -8.90 2.70 20.23
N LEU A 58 -7.75 2.10 20.52
CA LEU A 58 -7.49 0.69 20.23
C LEU A 58 -8.25 -0.22 21.24
N PRO A 59 -9.00 -1.23 20.78
CA PRO A 59 -9.54 -2.29 21.63
C PRO A 59 -8.44 -3.00 22.40
N ALA A 60 -8.74 -3.42 23.64
CA ALA A 60 -7.75 -4.07 24.52
C ALA A 60 -7.11 -5.32 23.88
N VAL A 61 -7.92 -6.14 23.19
CA VAL A 61 -7.43 -7.33 22.48
C VAL A 61 -6.40 -6.99 21.41
N LEU A 62 -6.57 -5.88 20.69
CA LEU A 62 -5.64 -5.43 19.66
C LEU A 62 -4.39 -4.78 20.27
N ALA A 63 -4.52 -4.12 21.43
CA ALA A 63 -3.38 -3.61 22.18
C ALA A 63 -2.48 -4.75 22.71
N SER A 64 -3.08 -5.82 23.24
CA SER A 64 -2.32 -7.01 23.66
C SER A 64 -1.64 -7.69 22.48
N ALA A 65 -2.31 -7.77 21.32
CA ALA A 65 -1.73 -8.30 20.09
C ALA A 65 -0.52 -7.47 19.63
N GLU A 66 -0.65 -6.14 19.61
CA GLU A 66 0.44 -5.21 19.29
C GLU A 66 1.65 -5.45 20.18
N GLU A 67 1.45 -5.48 21.51
CA GLU A 67 2.52 -5.66 22.48
C GLU A 67 3.26 -6.99 22.28
N ALA A 68 2.51 -8.09 22.09
CA ALA A 68 3.10 -9.41 21.87
C ALA A 68 3.88 -9.48 20.55
N VAL A 69 3.35 -8.92 19.46
CA VAL A 69 4.03 -8.91 18.16
C VAL A 69 5.29 -8.03 18.21
N ALA A 70 5.22 -6.84 18.83
CA ALA A 70 6.37 -5.98 19.03
C ALA A 70 7.45 -6.67 19.90
N LYS A 71 7.05 -7.35 20.96
CA LYS A 71 7.97 -8.11 21.82
C LYS A 71 8.60 -9.30 21.10
N ALA A 72 7.84 -9.99 20.25
CA ALA A 72 8.34 -11.07 19.41
C ALA A 72 9.39 -10.56 18.41
N MET A 73 9.19 -9.37 17.81
CA MET A 73 10.20 -8.71 16.98
C MET A 73 11.51 -8.52 17.74
N GLU A 74 11.46 -7.88 18.92
CA GLU A 74 12.68 -7.58 19.70
C GLU A 74 13.43 -8.85 20.13
N ILE A 75 12.70 -9.86 20.61
CA ILE A 75 13.29 -11.13 21.05
C ILE A 75 13.90 -11.89 19.88
N ALA A 76 13.22 -11.94 18.73
CA ALA A 76 13.74 -12.58 17.54
C ALA A 76 14.99 -11.87 17.03
N MET A 77 14.97 -10.54 16.95
CA MET A 77 16.14 -9.75 16.54
C MET A 77 17.33 -9.95 17.48
N ALA A 78 17.13 -9.96 18.80
CA ALA A 78 18.20 -10.18 19.76
C ALA A 78 18.80 -11.60 19.68
N ALA A 79 17.99 -12.60 19.34
CA ALA A 79 18.44 -13.99 19.21
C ALA A 79 19.07 -14.31 17.84
N MET A 80 18.78 -13.52 16.81
CA MET A 80 19.20 -13.74 15.43
C MET A 80 20.67 -13.34 15.21
N LYS A 81 21.60 -14.24 15.50
CA LYS A 81 23.05 -14.02 15.37
C LYS A 81 23.76 -15.26 14.81
N PRO A 82 25.01 -15.12 14.32
CA PRO A 82 25.75 -16.23 13.73
C PRO A 82 25.81 -17.47 14.62
N GLY A 83 25.63 -18.64 14.02
CA GLY A 83 25.70 -19.93 14.70
C GLY A 83 24.40 -20.39 15.40
N VAL A 84 23.39 -19.52 15.50
CA VAL A 84 22.06 -19.88 16.05
C VAL A 84 21.20 -20.52 14.96
N LEU A 85 20.42 -21.54 15.32
CA LEU A 85 19.50 -22.19 14.39
C LEU A 85 18.24 -21.34 14.16
N ALA A 86 17.76 -21.31 12.92
CA ALA A 86 16.57 -20.58 12.51
C ALA A 86 15.33 -20.98 13.32
N LYS A 87 15.15 -22.29 13.58
CA LYS A 87 14.05 -22.81 14.43
C LYS A 87 14.13 -22.34 15.89
N GLU A 88 15.31 -22.06 16.43
CA GLU A 88 15.45 -21.59 17.82
C GLU A 88 14.98 -20.14 17.97
N VAL A 89 15.26 -19.32 16.96
CA VAL A 89 14.74 -17.94 16.91
C VAL A 89 13.22 -17.95 16.66
N ASP A 90 12.73 -18.79 15.75
CA ASP A 90 11.29 -18.98 15.51
C ASP A 90 10.55 -19.44 16.79
N ALA A 91 11.12 -20.41 17.52
CA ALA A 91 10.54 -20.91 18.78
C ALA A 91 10.38 -19.81 19.83
N LYS A 92 11.40 -18.94 20.00
CA LYS A 92 11.31 -17.80 20.94
C LYS A 92 10.23 -16.80 20.56
N ALA A 93 10.10 -16.49 19.26
CA ALA A 93 9.04 -15.61 18.78
C ALA A 93 7.66 -16.22 19.04
N ARG A 94 7.51 -17.53 18.79
CA ARG A 94 6.27 -18.26 19.06
C ARG A 94 5.93 -18.34 20.53
N GLU A 95 6.90 -18.54 21.41
CA GLU A 95 6.65 -18.57 22.86
C GLU A 95 5.97 -17.27 23.34
N VAL A 96 6.47 -16.12 22.87
CA VAL A 96 5.89 -14.80 23.18
C VAL A 96 4.47 -14.67 22.63
N LEU A 97 4.27 -15.02 21.37
CA LEU A 97 2.96 -14.90 20.73
C LEU A 97 1.94 -15.91 21.30
N GLY A 98 2.41 -17.06 21.79
CA GLY A 98 1.57 -18.09 22.41
C GLY A 98 0.93 -17.66 23.72
N SER A 99 1.45 -16.61 24.38
CA SER A 99 0.85 -16.06 25.60
C SER A 99 -0.48 -15.34 25.37
N LEU A 100 -0.85 -15.07 24.11
CA LEU A 100 -2.10 -14.38 23.76
C LEU A 100 -3.36 -15.25 23.93
N GLY A 101 -3.22 -16.58 23.96
CA GLY A 101 -4.34 -17.51 24.13
C GLY A 101 -5.00 -17.95 22.82
N ALA A 102 -6.15 -18.63 22.94
CA ALA A 102 -6.78 -19.38 21.84
C ALA A 102 -7.45 -18.53 20.75
N ASP A 103 -7.74 -17.25 21.04
CA ASP A 103 -8.37 -16.33 20.08
C ASP A 103 -7.40 -15.83 18.99
N PHE A 104 -6.16 -16.32 19.02
CA PHE A 104 -5.07 -15.91 18.15
C PHE A 104 -4.53 -17.09 17.36
N THR A 105 -4.33 -16.88 16.06
CA THR A 105 -3.65 -17.86 15.20
C THR A 105 -2.35 -17.26 14.66
N MET A 106 -1.27 -18.04 14.75
CA MET A 106 0.06 -17.62 14.31
C MET A 106 0.30 -17.87 12.82
N SER A 107 1.28 -17.15 12.29
CA SER A 107 1.85 -17.44 10.98
C SER A 107 2.53 -18.82 10.90
N LEU A 108 2.63 -19.33 9.67
CA LEU A 108 3.36 -20.58 9.39
C LEU A 108 4.87 -20.44 9.63
N ARG A 109 5.43 -19.23 9.47
CA ARG A 109 6.86 -18.92 9.59
C ARG A 109 7.06 -17.54 10.21
N SER A 110 8.13 -17.36 10.97
CA SER A 110 8.50 -16.07 11.57
C SER A 110 9.44 -15.24 10.70
N GLY A 111 10.01 -15.80 9.64
CA GLY A 111 10.92 -15.06 8.75
C GLY A 111 11.42 -15.85 7.54
N TYR A 112 12.01 -15.15 6.60
CA TYR A 112 12.64 -15.71 5.40
C TYR A 112 13.68 -14.73 4.83
N SER A 113 14.69 -15.22 4.11
CA SER A 113 15.64 -14.29 3.47
C SER A 113 15.00 -13.52 2.32
N ILE A 114 15.46 -12.29 2.14
CA ILE A 114 14.97 -11.32 1.17
C ILE A 114 16.16 -10.62 0.53
N GLY A 115 16.06 -10.35 -0.78
CA GLY A 115 17.15 -9.75 -1.52
C GLY A 115 16.72 -9.30 -2.91
N LEU A 116 17.45 -9.78 -3.91
CA LEU A 116 17.13 -9.54 -5.32
C LEU A 116 15.89 -10.35 -5.71
N GLY A 117 14.88 -9.69 -6.27
CA GLY A 117 13.63 -10.35 -6.65
C GLY A 117 13.00 -9.80 -7.92
N PHE A 118 12.19 -10.63 -8.54
CA PHE A 118 11.29 -10.27 -9.63
C PHE A 118 9.90 -10.85 -9.32
N TYR A 119 8.87 -10.35 -9.99
CA TYR A 119 7.54 -10.95 -9.90
C TYR A 119 7.66 -12.48 -10.16
N THR A 120 7.17 -13.35 -9.28
CA THR A 120 6.14 -13.14 -8.24
C THR A 120 6.65 -13.02 -6.79
N ASP A 121 7.95 -12.97 -6.49
CA ASP A 121 8.44 -13.11 -5.11
C ASP A 121 9.71 -12.27 -4.84
N TRP A 122 9.76 -11.59 -3.68
CA TRP A 122 10.97 -10.92 -3.19
C TRP A 122 11.81 -11.81 -2.26
N GLY A 123 11.22 -12.90 -1.76
CA GLY A 123 11.90 -13.84 -0.90
C GLY A 123 12.84 -14.71 -1.71
N GLU A 124 13.94 -15.14 -1.10
CA GLU A 124 14.90 -16.04 -1.76
C GLU A 124 14.45 -17.50 -1.63
N ALA A 125 13.13 -17.74 -1.61
CA ALA A 125 12.44 -19.03 -1.57
C ALA A 125 13.03 -20.07 -0.59
N GLN A 126 13.95 -20.90 -1.07
CA GLN A 126 14.52 -22.05 -0.36
C GLN A 126 15.85 -21.75 0.34
N PHE A 127 16.46 -20.60 0.10
CA PHE A 127 17.79 -20.29 0.62
C PHE A 127 17.81 -20.12 2.13
N PHE A 128 16.79 -19.46 2.71
CA PHE A 128 16.67 -19.32 4.15
C PHE A 128 15.23 -19.12 4.61
N LYS A 129 14.81 -19.88 5.62
CA LYS A 129 13.48 -19.76 6.24
C LYS A 129 13.55 -19.97 7.75
N MET A 130 12.68 -19.29 8.48
CA MET A 130 12.53 -19.42 9.92
C MET A 130 11.16 -20.01 10.23
N ASP A 131 11.13 -21.32 10.43
CA ASP A 131 9.96 -22.09 10.81
C ASP A 131 10.39 -23.25 11.74
N PRO A 132 9.46 -23.97 12.39
CA PRO A 132 9.80 -25.02 13.34
C PRO A 132 10.63 -26.18 12.75
N GLY A 133 10.60 -26.36 11.43
CA GLY A 133 11.32 -27.41 10.72
C GLY A 133 12.64 -26.94 10.09
N SER A 134 13.12 -25.74 10.41
CA SER A 134 14.33 -25.18 9.80
C SER A 134 15.59 -25.48 10.61
N ASP A 135 16.47 -26.33 10.07
CA ASP A 135 17.81 -26.61 10.61
C ASP A 135 18.90 -25.66 10.09
N GLN A 136 18.49 -24.55 9.46
CA GLN A 136 19.42 -23.58 8.90
C GLN A 136 20.08 -22.75 10.00
N VAL A 137 21.33 -22.33 9.76
CA VAL A 137 22.14 -21.57 10.72
C VAL A 137 22.31 -20.14 10.22
N PHE A 138 22.05 -19.17 11.09
CA PHE A 138 22.30 -17.76 10.76
C PHE A 138 23.79 -17.50 10.53
N GLN A 139 24.09 -16.61 9.59
CA GLN A 139 25.42 -16.07 9.33
C GLN A 139 25.37 -14.55 9.32
N GLU A 140 26.49 -13.92 9.66
CA GLU A 140 26.60 -12.45 9.60
C GLU A 140 26.41 -11.98 8.16
N GLY A 141 25.68 -10.87 7.96
CA GLY A 141 25.40 -10.32 6.65
C GLY A 141 24.13 -10.85 5.99
N MET A 142 23.49 -11.89 6.55
CA MET A 142 22.17 -12.34 6.07
C MET A 142 21.13 -11.22 6.22
N VAL A 143 20.25 -11.09 5.23
CA VAL A 143 19.13 -10.14 5.25
C VAL A 143 17.82 -10.92 5.28
N ILE A 144 17.02 -10.64 6.29
CA ILE A 144 15.82 -11.42 6.63
C ILE A 144 14.63 -10.49 6.66
N HIS A 145 13.54 -10.86 6.00
CA HIS A 145 12.25 -10.29 6.33
C HIS A 145 11.70 -11.00 7.57
N LEU A 146 11.76 -10.34 8.72
CA LEU A 146 11.30 -10.87 10.00
C LEU A 146 9.83 -10.48 10.19
N ILE A 147 8.94 -11.46 10.19
CA ILE A 147 7.50 -11.32 9.97
C ILE A 147 6.60 -11.90 11.08
N PRO A 148 6.77 -11.52 12.36
CA PRO A 148 5.81 -11.91 13.37
C PRO A 148 4.48 -11.20 13.10
N TRP A 149 3.42 -11.99 12.99
CA TRP A 149 2.06 -11.50 12.91
C TRP A 149 1.08 -12.54 13.47
N VAL A 150 -0.08 -12.06 13.89
CA VAL A 150 -1.16 -12.89 14.42
C VAL A 150 -2.49 -12.51 13.78
N GLN A 151 -3.34 -13.51 13.60
CA GLN A 151 -4.74 -13.31 13.31
C GLN A 151 -5.49 -13.15 14.63
N VAL A 152 -6.30 -12.11 14.74
CA VAL A 152 -7.14 -11.84 15.91
C VAL A 152 -8.59 -12.12 15.53
N GLN A 153 -9.19 -13.10 16.20
CA GLN A 153 -10.57 -13.52 15.92
C GLN A 153 -11.53 -12.33 15.99
N GLY A 154 -12.39 -12.19 14.99
CA GLY A 154 -13.36 -11.10 14.91
C GLY A 154 -12.81 -9.76 14.38
N HIS A 155 -11.49 -9.58 14.27
CA HIS A 155 -10.88 -8.29 13.92
C HIS A 155 -10.09 -8.28 12.61
N GLY A 156 -9.19 -9.26 12.39
CA GLY A 156 -8.26 -9.25 11.26
C GLY A 156 -6.82 -9.59 11.67
N GLY A 157 -5.85 -9.23 10.83
CA GLY A 157 -4.42 -9.46 11.07
C GLY A 157 -3.73 -8.29 11.77
N VAL A 158 -2.89 -8.58 12.77
CA VAL A 158 -1.96 -7.64 13.40
C VAL A 158 -0.54 -8.08 13.06
N GLY A 159 0.17 -7.27 12.28
CA GLY A 159 1.54 -7.55 11.85
C GLY A 159 2.45 -6.34 11.98
N LEU A 160 3.62 -6.57 12.56
CA LEU A 160 4.71 -5.61 12.64
C LEU A 160 5.96 -6.34 12.18
N SER A 161 6.49 -5.97 11.02
CA SER A 161 7.64 -6.65 10.43
C SER A 161 8.64 -5.65 9.91
N ASP A 162 9.90 -6.03 9.91
CA ASP A 162 10.97 -5.26 9.32
C ASP A 162 11.83 -6.18 8.44
N THR A 163 12.57 -5.57 7.52
CA THR A 163 13.72 -6.21 6.89
C THR A 163 14.92 -5.94 7.80
N VAL A 164 15.59 -7.00 8.25
CA VAL A 164 16.66 -6.92 9.24
C VAL A 164 17.96 -7.51 8.68
N LEU A 165 19.08 -6.92 9.07
CA LEU A 165 20.43 -7.40 8.80
C LEU A 165 20.96 -8.15 10.02
N VAL A 166 21.41 -9.39 9.82
CA VAL A 166 22.11 -10.17 10.85
C VAL A 166 23.52 -9.62 11.04
N THR A 167 23.83 -9.26 12.27
CA THR A 167 25.12 -8.76 12.76
C THR A 167 25.77 -9.80 13.68
N GLN A 168 26.99 -9.56 14.15
CA GLN A 168 27.69 -10.49 15.05
C GLN A 168 26.94 -10.79 16.36
N SER A 169 26.13 -9.86 16.86
CA SER A 169 25.51 -9.96 18.19
C SER A 169 23.98 -10.09 18.18
N GLY A 170 23.35 -10.04 17.01
CA GLY A 170 21.89 -9.99 16.84
C GLY A 170 21.52 -9.44 15.47
N ALA A 171 20.28 -9.02 15.27
CA ALA A 171 19.83 -8.39 14.04
C ALA A 171 19.47 -6.91 14.25
N LYS A 172 19.66 -6.11 13.20
CA LYS A 172 19.31 -4.69 13.16
C LYS A 172 18.32 -4.43 12.04
N SER A 173 17.28 -3.65 12.30
CA SER A 173 16.35 -3.20 11.26
C SER A 173 17.05 -2.29 10.24
N LEU A 174 16.73 -2.48 8.97
CA LEU A 174 17.14 -1.58 7.89
C LEU A 174 16.28 -0.31 7.81
N PHE A 175 15.19 -0.26 8.58
CA PHE A 175 14.31 0.91 8.64
C PHE A 175 14.67 1.81 9.82
N ASP A 176 14.56 3.11 9.58
CA ASP A 176 14.52 4.10 10.64
C ASP A 176 13.08 4.22 11.15
N CYS A 177 12.75 3.47 12.19
CA CYS A 177 11.40 3.41 12.74
C CYS A 177 11.03 4.60 13.63
N ARG A 178 11.78 5.72 13.61
CA ARG A 178 11.43 6.94 14.36
C ARG A 178 10.07 7.49 13.94
N ASP A 179 9.82 7.55 12.64
CA ASP A 179 8.56 8.07 12.09
C ASP A 179 7.50 6.97 11.86
N LEU A 180 7.91 5.70 11.86
CA LEU A 180 7.05 4.51 11.70
C LEU A 180 7.35 3.45 12.77
N PRO A 181 7.04 3.74 14.04
CA PRO A 181 7.28 2.81 15.15
C PRO A 181 6.54 1.48 14.97
N ARG A 182 7.06 0.42 15.60
CA ARG A 182 6.44 -0.92 15.64
C ARG A 182 5.22 -0.92 16.56
N ARG A 183 4.16 -0.24 16.13
CA ARG A 183 2.87 -0.11 16.81
C ARG A 183 1.76 0.06 15.79
N ILE A 184 0.53 -0.21 16.20
CA ILE A 184 -0.66 0.06 15.44
C ILE A 184 -0.86 1.58 15.38
N HIS A 185 -0.98 2.08 14.17
CA HIS A 185 -1.29 3.49 13.95
C HIS A 185 -2.80 3.72 14.03
N LEU A 186 -3.22 4.70 14.84
CA LEU A 186 -4.63 5.08 14.92
C LEU A 186 -4.95 6.07 13.78
N ILE A 187 -5.91 5.70 12.95
CA ILE A 187 -6.45 6.57 11.91
C ILE A 187 -7.76 7.13 12.46
N PRO A 188 -7.78 8.37 12.98
CA PRO A 188 -9.04 8.96 13.41
C PRO A 188 -9.99 9.07 12.21
N PRO A 189 -11.30 8.84 12.40
CA PRO A 189 -12.26 9.08 11.33
C PRO A 189 -12.10 10.55 10.89
N PRO A 190 -12.14 10.81 9.58
CA PRO A 190 -11.95 12.17 9.09
C PRO A 190 -13.09 13.04 9.62
N ALA A 191 -12.76 14.19 10.21
CA ALA A 191 -13.75 15.10 10.81
C ALA A 191 -14.80 15.59 9.80
N HIS A 192 -14.48 15.54 8.51
CA HIS A 192 -15.34 15.80 7.37
C HIS A 192 -14.98 14.81 6.25
N ARG A 193 -15.92 14.43 5.39
CA ARG A 193 -15.57 13.67 4.18
C ARG A 193 -14.63 14.54 3.33
N PRO A 194 -13.42 14.06 2.96
CA PRO A 194 -12.41 14.91 2.32
C PRO A 194 -12.83 15.41 0.93
N PHE A 195 -13.76 14.73 0.27
CA PHE A 195 -14.43 15.21 -0.95
C PHE A 195 -15.73 14.42 -1.21
N GLY A 196 -16.88 14.98 -0.84
CA GLY A 196 -18.19 14.35 -1.06
C GLY A 196 -18.89 14.79 -2.34
N PRO A 197 -20.05 14.19 -2.70
CA PRO A 197 -20.89 14.68 -3.80
C PRO A 197 -21.31 16.16 -3.63
N GLU A 198 -21.37 16.65 -2.39
CA GLU A 198 -21.66 18.04 -2.07
C GLU A 198 -20.46 18.95 -2.34
N GLU A 199 -19.27 18.64 -1.84
CA GLU A 199 -18.02 19.36 -2.17
C GLU A 199 -17.75 19.33 -3.68
N ALA A 200 -18.00 18.20 -4.34
CA ALA A 200 -17.93 18.11 -5.80
C ALA A 200 -18.94 19.03 -6.51
N ARG A 201 -20.15 19.18 -5.95
CA ARG A 201 -21.15 20.16 -6.44
C ARG A 201 -20.69 21.60 -6.19
N LYS A 202 -20.15 21.90 -5.00
CA LYS A 202 -19.62 23.23 -4.63
C LYS A 202 -18.45 23.64 -5.53
N VAL A 203 -17.49 22.75 -5.78
CA VAL A 203 -16.38 23.02 -6.71
C VAL A 203 -16.88 23.24 -8.12
N ARG A 204 -17.85 22.44 -8.60
CA ARG A 204 -18.48 22.66 -9.91
C ARG A 204 -19.19 24.00 -9.99
N SER A 205 -19.93 24.41 -8.95
CA SER A 205 -20.64 25.69 -8.94
C SER A 205 -19.69 26.88 -8.89
N VAL A 206 -18.58 26.80 -8.14
CA VAL A 206 -17.55 27.85 -8.10
C VAL A 206 -16.88 28.02 -9.46
N LEU A 207 -16.61 26.91 -10.15
CA LEU A 207 -15.98 26.93 -11.47
C LEU A 207 -16.99 27.18 -12.62
N GLY A 208 -18.28 27.37 -12.32
CA GLY A 208 -19.34 27.52 -13.34
C GLY A 208 -19.44 26.33 -14.30
N LEU A 209 -18.97 25.15 -13.87
CA LEU A 209 -18.87 23.98 -14.74
C LEU A 209 -20.19 23.22 -14.76
N GLU A 210 -20.95 23.41 -15.85
CA GLU A 210 -22.08 22.56 -16.18
C GLU A 210 -21.64 21.08 -16.33
N PRO A 211 -22.52 20.11 -15.99
CA PRO A 211 -22.26 18.69 -16.20
C PRO A 211 -21.83 18.43 -17.65
N THR A 212 -20.73 17.71 -17.83
CA THR A 212 -20.27 17.35 -19.17
C THR A 212 -21.37 16.57 -19.89
N PRO A 213 -21.81 16.99 -21.08
CA PRO A 213 -22.86 16.30 -21.81
C PRO A 213 -22.40 14.87 -22.13
N LEU A 214 -23.28 13.91 -21.84
CA LEU A 214 -23.15 12.56 -22.31
C LEU A 214 -23.73 12.51 -23.73
N VAL A 215 -22.89 12.21 -24.71
CA VAL A 215 -23.31 12.00 -26.09
C VAL A 215 -23.51 10.52 -26.31
N LYS A 216 -24.74 10.13 -26.65
CA LYS A 216 -25.05 8.76 -27.05
C LYS A 216 -24.37 8.49 -28.39
N ILE A 217 -23.55 7.45 -28.46
CA ILE A 217 -22.81 7.10 -29.68
C ILE A 217 -23.35 5.83 -30.35
N SER A 218 -24.09 4.99 -29.63
CA SER A 218 -24.83 3.89 -30.23
C SER A 218 -26.04 3.46 -29.40
N ASP A 219 -27.05 2.99 -30.12
CA ASP A 219 -28.10 2.12 -29.62
C ASP A 219 -27.67 0.67 -29.83
N GLY A 220 -27.76 -0.16 -28.79
CA GLY A 220 -27.77 -1.62 -28.96
C GLY A 220 -26.41 -2.28 -29.25
N PHE A 221 -25.88 -2.91 -28.21
CA PHE A 221 -25.22 -4.20 -28.37
C PHE A 221 -26.11 -5.27 -27.70
N PRO A 222 -26.06 -6.55 -28.08
CA PRO A 222 -26.77 -7.59 -27.36
C PRO A 222 -26.42 -7.54 -25.86
N GLY A 223 -27.41 -7.27 -25.00
CA GLY A 223 -27.22 -7.08 -23.56
C GLY A 223 -26.83 -5.67 -23.09
N VAL A 224 -26.66 -4.70 -23.99
CA VAL A 224 -26.32 -3.29 -23.67
C VAL A 224 -27.34 -2.35 -24.32
N ALA A 225 -28.11 -1.63 -23.50
CA ALA A 225 -29.17 -0.74 -23.97
C ALA A 225 -28.64 0.47 -24.77
N ALA A 226 -27.53 1.08 -24.34
CA ALA A 226 -26.92 2.22 -25.03
C ALA A 226 -25.47 2.43 -24.59
N VAL A 227 -24.66 3.04 -25.45
CA VAL A 227 -23.31 3.51 -25.12
C VAL A 227 -23.28 5.03 -25.17
N TYR A 228 -22.84 5.63 -24.07
CA TYR A 228 -22.64 7.06 -23.93
C TYR A 228 -21.17 7.36 -23.77
N VAL A 229 -20.70 8.39 -24.47
CA VAL A 229 -19.35 8.94 -24.29
C VAL A 229 -19.52 10.29 -23.60
N LYS A 230 -18.77 10.48 -22.53
CA LYS A 230 -18.56 11.79 -21.94
C LYS A 230 -17.86 12.64 -23.01
N ASP A 231 -18.41 13.78 -23.41
CA ASP A 231 -17.83 14.62 -24.46
C ASP A 231 -17.55 16.04 -23.93
N GLU A 232 -16.30 16.27 -23.51
CA GLU A 232 -15.79 17.56 -23.04
C GLU A 232 -15.58 18.55 -24.19
N SER A 233 -15.47 18.04 -25.42
CA SER A 233 -15.13 18.86 -26.59
C SER A 233 -16.27 19.81 -26.93
N LYS A 234 -17.53 19.35 -26.83
CA LYS A 234 -18.73 20.19 -26.95
C LYS A 234 -18.83 21.29 -25.89
N ARG A 235 -18.41 21.03 -24.65
CA ARG A 235 -18.42 22.05 -23.57
C ARG A 235 -17.38 23.15 -23.81
N MET A 236 -16.26 22.80 -24.44
CA MET A 236 -15.13 23.72 -24.66
C MET A 236 -15.07 24.26 -26.09
N GLY A 237 -16.04 23.94 -26.95
CA GLY A 237 -16.01 24.30 -28.38
C GLY A 237 -14.86 23.64 -29.15
N LEU A 238 -14.26 22.57 -28.62
CA LEU A 238 -13.12 21.89 -29.22
C LEU A 238 -13.59 20.75 -30.14
N GLN A 239 -12.79 20.42 -31.14
CA GLN A 239 -13.08 19.34 -32.09
C GLN A 239 -12.66 17.94 -31.58
N ALA A 240 -12.04 17.82 -30.39
CA ALA A 240 -11.58 16.53 -29.87
C ALA A 240 -11.49 16.43 -28.33
N PHE A 241 -11.63 15.20 -27.83
CA PHE A 241 -11.79 14.85 -26.42
C PHE A 241 -10.44 14.78 -25.66
N LYS A 242 -10.35 15.51 -24.53
CA LYS A 242 -9.56 15.19 -23.32
C LYS A 242 -8.04 14.98 -23.48
N VAL A 243 -7.31 15.92 -24.09
CA VAL A 243 -5.82 15.93 -24.07
C VAL A 243 -5.22 17.33 -23.89
N VAL A 244 -5.97 18.31 -23.37
CA VAL A 244 -5.56 19.72 -23.54
C VAL A 244 -4.47 20.17 -22.54
N GLY A 245 -4.41 19.62 -21.32
CA GLY A 245 -3.39 20.03 -20.35
C GLY A 245 -2.00 19.43 -20.63
N GLY A 246 -1.92 18.10 -20.62
CA GLY A 246 -0.66 17.36 -20.74
C GLY A 246 -0.02 17.45 -22.13
N ALA A 247 -0.81 17.28 -23.21
CA ALA A 247 -0.23 17.32 -24.55
C ALA A 247 0.14 18.73 -25.00
N TYR A 248 -0.53 19.79 -24.52
CA TYR A 248 -0.09 21.16 -24.80
C TYR A 248 1.21 21.51 -24.08
N ALA A 249 1.37 21.07 -22.83
CA ALA A 249 2.64 21.20 -22.10
C ALA A 249 3.78 20.46 -22.81
N MET A 250 3.53 19.24 -23.30
CA MET A 250 4.48 18.46 -24.09
C MET A 250 4.80 19.12 -25.44
N LEU A 251 3.79 19.63 -26.15
CA LEU A 251 3.96 20.37 -27.41
C LEU A 251 4.85 21.60 -27.21
N ARG A 252 4.56 22.42 -26.19
CA ARG A 252 5.37 23.60 -25.86
C ARG A 252 6.83 23.23 -25.54
N PHE A 253 7.03 22.15 -24.79
CA PHE A 253 8.36 21.64 -24.46
C PHE A 253 9.11 21.19 -25.71
N MET A 254 8.47 20.44 -26.61
CA MET A 254 9.04 19.97 -27.87
C MET A 254 9.37 21.13 -28.83
N CYS A 255 8.44 22.08 -29.02
CA CYS A 255 8.66 23.28 -29.83
C CYS A 255 9.86 24.10 -29.33
N LYS A 256 9.99 24.31 -28.01
CA LYS A 256 11.16 24.99 -27.41
C LYS A 256 12.46 24.24 -27.67
N ARG A 257 12.46 22.90 -27.58
CA ARG A 257 13.66 22.07 -27.81
C ARG A 257 14.09 22.04 -29.28
N LEU A 258 13.12 22.12 -30.19
CA LEU A 258 13.34 22.04 -31.63
C LEU A 258 13.48 23.41 -32.31
N ALA A 259 13.45 24.51 -31.54
CA ALA A 259 13.44 25.89 -32.04
C ALA A 259 12.34 26.13 -33.10
N GLN A 260 11.20 25.47 -32.96
CA GLN A 260 10.04 25.65 -33.82
C GLN A 260 8.95 26.45 -33.09
N PRO A 261 8.19 27.30 -33.81
CA PRO A 261 7.05 27.98 -33.21
C PRO A 261 5.98 26.96 -32.79
N VAL A 262 5.27 27.25 -31.69
CA VAL A 262 4.08 26.48 -31.33
C VAL A 262 2.99 26.82 -32.35
N PRO A 263 2.39 25.85 -33.06
CA PRO A 263 1.31 26.12 -34.01
C PRO A 263 0.16 26.85 -33.31
N GLU A 264 -0.35 27.91 -33.90
CA GLU A 264 -1.53 28.59 -33.37
C GLU A 264 -2.72 27.63 -33.44
N THR A 265 -3.29 27.28 -32.29
CA THR A 265 -4.58 26.61 -32.22
C THR A 265 -5.67 27.59 -32.63
N SER A 266 -6.67 27.11 -33.38
CA SER A 266 -7.78 27.88 -33.97
C SER A 266 -8.33 29.01 -33.09
N ASP A 267 -8.80 30.08 -33.74
CA ASP A 267 -9.29 31.34 -33.13
C ASP A 267 -10.24 31.18 -31.93
N GLN A 268 -10.95 30.05 -31.80
CA GLN A 268 -11.78 29.71 -30.63
C GLN A 268 -11.00 29.54 -29.31
N VAL A 269 -9.71 29.20 -29.35
CA VAL A 269 -8.85 29.09 -28.15
C VAL A 269 -8.26 30.44 -27.74
N LYS A 270 -8.03 31.36 -28.70
CA LYS A 270 -7.57 32.74 -28.42
C LYS A 270 -8.60 33.51 -27.59
N LEU A 271 -9.90 33.33 -27.89
CA LEU A 271 -11.00 34.04 -27.21
C LEU A 271 -11.12 33.74 -25.71
N VAL A 272 -10.70 32.55 -25.26
CA VAL A 272 -10.75 32.14 -23.85
C VAL A 272 -9.55 32.66 -23.05
N LEU A 273 -8.45 32.99 -23.73
CA LEU A 273 -7.21 33.47 -23.09
C LEU A 273 -7.12 35.00 -23.03
N GLU A 274 -7.91 35.72 -23.84
CA GLU A 274 -7.94 37.19 -23.89
C GLU A 274 -9.04 37.84 -23.03
N GLN A 275 -9.90 37.05 -22.38
CA GLN A 275 -10.71 37.58 -21.28
C GLN A 275 -9.88 37.54 -20.00
N GLU A 276 -9.41 38.72 -19.57
CA GLU A 276 -8.82 38.91 -18.26
C GLU A 276 -9.78 38.32 -17.20
N LEU A 277 -9.34 37.25 -16.55
CA LEU A 277 -9.90 36.83 -15.27
C LEU A 277 -9.70 37.99 -14.29
N PRO A 278 -10.74 38.49 -13.59
CA PRO A 278 -10.55 39.35 -12.45
C PRO A 278 -9.74 38.65 -11.34
#